data_AF-A0A6J6JJT4-F1
#
_entry.id   AF-A0A6J6JJT4-F1
#
_cell.length_a   1.000
_cell.length_b   1.000
_cell.length_c   1.000
_cell.angle_alpha   90.00
_cell.angle_beta   90.00
_cell.angle_gamma   90.00
#
_symmetry.space_group_name_H-M   'P 1'
#
loop_
_entity.id
_entity.type
_entity.pdbx_description
1 polymer ?
#
loop_
_entity_poly.entity_id
_entity_poly.type
_entity_poly.pdbx_seq_one_letter_code
_entity_poly.pdbx_strand_id
1 'polypeptide(L)' 'MVQGTLYPDVVESGGGATAGIKSHHNVGGLPEDLQFELVEPLRTLFKDEVRAIGAEL' A
#
# COMPACT_ATOMS: atom_id res chain seq x y z
N MET A 1 9.01 -7.75 3.10
CA MET A 1 7.53 -7.82 3.27
C MET A 1 6.89 -7.29 1.99
N VAL A 2 5.88 -7.96 1.45
CA VAL A 2 5.18 -7.50 0.25
C VAL A 2 3.81 -6.97 0.64
N GLN A 3 3.42 -5.81 0.12
CA GLN A 3 2.11 -5.20 0.39
C GLN A 3 1.37 -4.86 -0.90
N GLY A 4 0.04 -4.97 -0.84
CA GLY A 4 -0.87 -4.69 -1.96
C GLY A 4 -1.31 -3.23 -2.06
N THR A 5 -0.46 -2.29 -1.63
CA THR A 5 -0.70 -0.85 -1.68
C THR A 5 -1.06 -0.42 -3.10
N LEU A 6 -2.13 0.36 -3.25
CA LEU A 6 -2.59 0.87 -4.55
C LEU A 6 -2.38 2.38 -4.66
N TYR A 7 -2.50 2.90 -5.88
CA TYR A 7 -2.33 4.33 -6.14
C TYR A 7 -3.24 5.25 -5.31
N PRO A 8 -4.54 4.93 -5.08
CA PRO A 8 -5.38 5.72 -4.19
C PRO A 8 -4.84 5.79 -2.75
N ASP A 9 -4.22 4.73 -2.24
CA ASP A 9 -3.65 4.70 -0.89
C ASP A 9 -2.45 5.64 -0.78
N VAL A 10 -1.64 5.75 -1.84
CA VAL A 10 -0.51 6.68 -1.93
C VAL A 10 -1.00 8.13 -1.90
N VAL A 11 -2.01 8.46 -2.71
CA VAL A 11 -2.58 9.82 -2.77
C VAL A 11 -3.19 10.25 -1.44
N GLU A 12 -3.91 9.35 -0.77
CA GLU A 12 -4.54 9.62 0.54
C GLU A 12 -3.53 9.79 1.68
N SER A 13 -2.34 9.19 1.54
CA SER A 13 -1.23 9.29 2.50
C SER A 13 -0.34 10.52 2.29
N GLY A 14 -0.36 11.14 1.10
CA GLY A 14 0.63 12.13 0.65
C GLY A 14 0.46 13.59 1.13
N GLY A 15 -0.65 13.96 1.78
CA GLY A 15 -0.80 15.33 2.28
C GLY A 15 -2.24 15.73 2.63
N GLY A 16 -2.64 15.51 3.88
CA GLY A 16 -3.92 15.95 4.41
C GLY A 16 -4.26 15.28 5.75
N ALA A 17 -5.32 15.76 6.42
CA ALA A 17 -5.83 15.24 7.70
C ALA A 17 -6.19 13.73 7.68
N THR A 18 -6.14 13.09 6.52
CA THR A 18 -6.41 11.67 6.26
C THR A 18 -5.16 10.79 6.31
N ALA A 19 -3.95 11.35 6.41
CA ALA A 19 -2.70 10.59 6.45
C ALA A 19 -2.64 9.58 7.63
N GLY A 20 -3.37 9.85 8.71
CA GLY A 20 -3.48 8.95 9.86
C GLY A 20 -4.50 7.82 9.72
N ILE A 21 -5.41 7.88 8.73
CA ILE A 21 -6.53 6.92 8.62
C ILE A 21 -6.06 5.58 8.03
N LYS A 22 -4.96 5.56 7.25
CA LYS A 22 -4.42 4.33 6.63
C LYS A 22 -3.01 3.93 7.06
N SER A 23 -2.38 4.64 8.00
CA SER A 23 -1.09 4.21 8.57
C SER A 23 -1.14 2.80 9.16
N HIS A 24 -2.32 2.40 9.65
CA HIS A 24 -2.60 1.09 10.21
C HIS A 24 -2.64 -0.06 9.18
N HIS A 25 -2.79 0.23 7.88
CA HIS A 25 -2.85 -0.81 6.86
C HIS A 25 -1.48 -1.14 6.25
N ASN A 26 -0.51 -0.21 6.31
CA ASN A 26 0.80 -0.44 5.69
C ASN A 26 1.97 -0.69 6.66
N VAL A 27 2.04 -0.14 7.87
CA VAL A 27 3.14 -0.55 8.79
C VAL A 27 2.85 -0.34 10.28
N GLY A 28 1.61 0.01 10.66
CA GLY A 28 1.28 0.45 12.02
C GLY A 28 1.38 -0.58 13.16
N GLY A 29 2.09 -1.70 13.00
CA GLY A 29 2.18 -2.75 14.03
C GLY A 29 3.42 -3.63 13.99
N LEU A 30 4.44 -3.30 13.17
CA LEU A 30 5.70 -4.04 13.21
C LEU A 30 6.66 -3.41 14.24
N PRO A 31 7.35 -4.24 15.03
CA PRO A 31 8.46 -3.79 15.88
C PRO A 31 9.49 -2.96 15.08
N GLU A 32 9.98 -1.87 15.68
CA GLU A 32 10.93 -0.95 15.01
C GLU A 32 12.27 -1.60 14.64
N ASP A 33 12.58 -2.75 15.24
CA ASP A 33 13.80 -3.54 15.03
C ASP A 33 13.68 -4.59 13.89
N LEU A 34 12.52 -4.69 13.25
CA LEU A 34 12.28 -5.62 12.16
C LEU A 34 12.77 -5.04 10.82
N GLN A 35 13.94 -5.50 10.38
CA GLN A 35 14.57 -5.11 9.11
C GLN A 35 13.99 -5.87 7.92
N PHE A 36 12.75 -5.53 7.54
CA PHE A 36 12.22 -5.97 6.25
C PHE A 36 12.26 -4.85 5.23
N GLU A 37 12.73 -5.16 4.03
CA GLU A 37 12.48 -4.32 2.87
C GLU A 37 10.99 -4.36 2.54
N LEU A 38 10.37 -3.19 2.42
CA LEU A 38 9.00 -3.04 1.99
C LEU A 38 8.94 -3.04 0.46
N VAL A 39 8.18 -3.98 -0.11
CA VAL A 39 7.98 -4.09 -1.56
C VAL A 39 6.50 -3.89 -1.88
N GLU A 40 6.17 -2.85 -2.63
CA GLU A 40 4.80 -2.47 -2.99
C GLU A 40 4.62 -2.46 -4.52
N PRO A 41 4.51 -3.64 -5.15
CA PRO A 41 4.55 -3.75 -6.61
C PRO A 41 3.33 -3.15 -7.31
N LEU A 42 2.24 -2.92 -6.58
CA LEU A 42 0.97 -2.41 -7.12
C LEU A 42 0.74 -0.91 -6.83
N ARG A 43 1.70 -0.22 -6.22
CA ARG A 43 1.52 1.14 -5.67
C ARG A 43 1.19 2.21 -6.71
N THR A 44 1.39 1.92 -7.99
CA THR A 44 1.10 2.82 -9.11
C THR A 44 -0.18 2.45 -9.86
N LEU A 45 -0.91 1.43 -9.41
CA LEU A 45 -2.08 0.90 -10.10
C LEU A 45 -3.38 1.26 -9.37
N PHE A 46 -4.46 1.41 -10.14
CA PHE A 46 -5.83 1.47 -9.66
C PHE A 46 -6.43 0.06 -9.48
N LYS A 47 -7.56 0.00 -8.77
CA LYS A 47 -8.19 -1.27 -8.38
C LYS A 47 -8.68 -2.09 -9.56
N ASP A 48 -9.16 -1.43 -10.60
CA ASP A 48 -9.59 -2.03 -11.87
C ASP A 48 -8.41 -2.64 -12.64
N GLU A 49 -7.27 -1.96 -12.71
CA GLU A 49 -6.04 -2.48 -13.33
C GLU A 49 -5.54 -3.75 -12.61
N VAL A 50 -5.55 -3.75 -11.28
CA VAL A 50 -5.20 -4.95 -10.48
C VAL A 50 -6.19 -6.09 -10.72
N ARG A 51 -7.49 -5.79 -10.89
CA ARG A 51 -8.49 -6.82 -11.23
C ARG A 51 -8.25 -7.41 -12.62
N ALA A 52 -7.86 -6.60 -13.60
CA ALA A 52 -7.54 -7.07 -14.93
C ALA A 52 -6.32 -8.00 -14.91
N ILE A 53 -5.23 -7.59 -14.25
CA ILE A 53 -4.02 -8.42 -14.08
C ILE A 53 -4.37 -9.74 -13.38
N GLY A 54 -5.17 -9.70 -12.31
CA GLY A 54 -5.58 -10.91 -11.58
C GLY A 54 -6.49 -11.86 -12.36
N ALA A 55 -7.09 -11.44 -13.47
CA ALA A 55 -7.89 -12.31 -14.33
C ALA A 55 -7.03 -13.06 -15.39
N GLU A 56 -5.80 -12.62 -15.61
CA GLU A 56 -4.85 -13.19 -16.57
C GLU A 56 -3.81 -14.13 -15.92
N LEU A 57 -3.84 -14.25 -14.59
CA LEU A 57 -2.93 -15.07 -13.77
C LEU A 57 -3.64 -16.31 -13.21
#